data_AF-A0A920SHL0-F1
#
_entry.id   AF-A0A920SHL0-F1
#
_cell.length_a   1.000
_cell.length_b   1.000
_cell.length_c   1.000
_cell.angle_alpha   90.00
_cell.angle_beta   90.00
_cell.angle_gamma   90.00
#
_symmetry.space_group_name_H-M   'P 1'
#
loop_
_entity.id
_entity.type
_entity.pdbx_description
1 polymer ?
#
loop_
_entity_poly.entity_id
_entity_poly.type
_entity_poly.pdbx_seq_one_letter_code
_entity_poly.pdbx_strand_id
1 'polypeptide(L)' 'MDDENRENEGDLVMPAEMVTPEAVNFVVTHARGLLCMPIIGERLDELQMPLMVTANGTEKNQTAFTYPSITT' A
#
# COMPACT_ATOMS: atom_id res chain seq x y z
N MET A 1 6.90 -12.79 -3.03
CA MET A 1 7.78 -12.64 -4.20
C MET A 1 6.88 -12.62 -5.40
N ASP A 2 6.86 -11.51 -6.11
CA ASP A 2 6.18 -11.41 -7.40
C ASP A 2 7.06 -11.98 -8.53
N ASP A 3 6.64 -11.79 -9.79
CA ASP A 3 7.38 -12.29 -10.95
C ASP A 3 8.72 -11.56 -11.13
N GLU A 4 9.77 -12.29 -11.50
CA GLU A 4 11.12 -11.75 -11.72
C GLU A 4 11.16 -10.65 -12.79
N ASN A 5 10.20 -10.63 -13.73
CA ASN A 5 10.11 -9.64 -14.80
C ASN A 5 9.21 -8.44 -14.43
N ARG A 6 8.58 -8.45 -13.26
CA ARG A 6 7.73 -7.34 -12.77
C ARG A 6 8.50 -6.46 -11.78
N GLU A 7 8.48 -6.80 -10.49
CA GLU A 7 9.23 -6.10 -9.45
C GLU A 7 10.41 -6.94 -8.95
N ASN A 8 10.28 -8.28 -8.94
CA ASN A 8 11.24 -9.17 -8.31
C ASN A 8 11.47 -8.82 -6.83
N GLU A 9 10.39 -8.45 -6.14
CA GLU A 9 10.41 -7.94 -4.77
C GLU A 9 9.60 -8.82 -3.81
N GLY A 10 9.96 -8.75 -2.53
CA GLY A 10 9.36 -9.51 -1.45
C GLY A 10 8.63 -8.63 -0.46
N ASP A 11 7.31 -8.76 -0.41
CA ASP A 11 6.47 -8.08 0.57
C ASP A 11 6.19 -8.92 1.82
N LEU A 12 6.21 -8.27 2.98
CA LEU A 12 5.60 -8.82 4.19
C LEU A 12 4.10 -8.48 4.17
N VAL A 13 3.26 -9.51 4.19
CA VAL A 13 1.80 -9.35 4.09
C VAL A 13 1.13 -9.94 5.32
N MET A 14 0.19 -9.19 5.90
CA MET A 14 -0.68 -9.67 6.98
C MET A 14 -2.08 -9.07 6.88
N PRO A 15 -3.13 -9.75 7.41
CA PRO A 15 -4.49 -9.20 7.44
C PRO A 15 -4.53 -7.91 8.26
N ALA A 16 -5.10 -6.84 7.68
CA ALA A 16 -5.15 -5.52 8.31
C ALA A 16 -5.86 -5.53 9.68
N GLU A 17 -6.91 -6.35 9.84
CA GLU A 17 -7.68 -6.47 11.09
C GLU A 17 -6.89 -7.12 12.25
N MET A 18 -5.77 -7.79 11.95
CA MET A 18 -4.92 -8.47 12.92
C MET A 18 -3.61 -7.71 13.20
N VAL A 19 -3.43 -6.52 12.62
CA VAL A 19 -2.22 -5.72 12.78
C VAL A 19 -2.08 -5.25 14.23
N THR A 20 -0.89 -5.47 14.81
CA THR A 20 -0.52 -4.94 16.13
C THR A 20 0.60 -3.89 16.00
N PRO A 21 0.79 -3.02 17.01
CA PRO A 21 1.92 -2.08 17.03
C PRO A 21 3.28 -2.75 16.88
N GLU A 22 3.47 -3.93 17.47
CA GLU A 22 4.71 -4.71 17.36
C GLU A 22 4.94 -5.20 15.94
N ALA A 23 3.88 -5.64 15.25
CA ALA A 23 3.95 -6.04 13.85
C ALA A 23 4.32 -4.84 12.96
N VAL A 24 3.72 -3.67 13.17
CA VAL A 24 4.09 -2.42 12.48
C VAL A 24 5.56 -2.09 12.72
N ASN A 25 6.00 -2.11 13.97
CA ASN A 25 7.40 -1.83 14.31
C ASN A 25 8.35 -2.82 13.65
N PHE A 26 7.97 -4.11 13.59
CA PHE A 26 8.76 -5.14 12.92
C PHE A 26 8.92 -4.84 11.42
N VAL A 27 7.81 -4.55 10.73
CA VAL A 27 7.81 -4.24 9.28
C VAL A 27 8.67 -3.00 9.00
N VAL A 28 8.45 -1.89 9.72
CA VAL A 28 9.21 -0.65 9.50
C VAL A 28 10.70 -0.83 9.83
N THR A 29 11.05 -1.62 10.83
CA THR A 29 12.45 -1.84 11.24
C THR A 29 13.21 -2.78 10.30
N HIS A 30 12.57 -3.86 9.85
CA HIS A 30 13.26 -4.97 9.16
C HIS A 30 12.98 -5.03 7.66
N ALA A 31 11.75 -4.74 7.21
CA ALA A 31 11.45 -4.67 5.77
C ALA A 31 11.94 -3.35 5.17
N ARG A 32 11.85 -2.25 5.93
CA ARG A 32 12.37 -0.92 5.58
C ARG A 32 11.85 -0.33 4.25
N GLY A 33 10.76 -0.88 3.73
CA GLY A 33 9.98 -0.33 2.61
C GLY A 33 8.86 0.59 3.07
N LEU A 34 7.93 0.89 2.16
CA LEU A 34 6.71 1.63 2.50
C LEU A 34 5.68 0.69 3.14
N LEU A 35 5.08 1.11 4.25
CA LEU A 35 3.95 0.40 4.84
C LEU A 35 2.68 0.79 4.08
N CYS A 36 2.12 -0.14 3.32
CA CYS A 36 0.90 0.05 2.53
C CYS A 36 -0.27 -0.79 3.07
N MET A 37 -1.50 -0.34 2.80
CA MET A 37 -2.72 -1.08 3.11
C MET A 37 -3.56 -1.22 1.82
N PRO A 38 -3.51 -2.37 1.13
CA PRO A 38 -4.35 -2.59 -0.06
C PRO A 38 -5.82 -2.69 0.36
N ILE A 39 -6.70 -2.00 -0.39
CA ILE A 39 -8.14 -1.90 -0.12
C ILE A 39 -8.90 -2.03 -1.45
N ILE A 40 -10.07 -2.67 -1.41
CA ILE A 40 -10.97 -2.76 -2.57
C ILE A 40 -11.55 -1.39 -2.94
N GLY A 41 -11.79 -1.15 -4.23
CA GLY A 41 -12.30 0.14 -4.74
C GLY A 41 -13.57 0.62 -4.04
N GLU A 42 -14.55 -0.27 -3.85
CA GLU A 42 -15.81 0.06 -3.16
C GLU A 42 -15.58 0.65 -1.76
N ARG A 43 -14.62 0.09 -1.01
CA ARG A 43 -14.29 0.57 0.33
C ARG A 43 -13.55 1.93 0.29
N LEU A 44 -12.78 2.19 -0.76
CA LEU A 44 -12.17 3.50 -0.97
C LEU A 44 -13.23 4.56 -1.28
N ASP A 45 -14.26 4.21 -2.06
CA ASP A 45 -15.39 5.10 -2.36
C ASP A 45 -16.18 5.44 -1.09
N GLU A 46 -16.48 4.43 -0.25
CA GLU A 46 -17.13 4.62 1.06
C GLU A 46 -16.32 5.53 2.00
N LEU A 47 -14.99 5.38 1.99
CA LEU A 47 -14.08 6.17 2.81
C LEU A 47 -13.71 7.52 2.18
N GLN A 48 -14.22 7.82 0.99
CA GLN A 48 -13.93 9.03 0.22
C GLN A 48 -12.42 9.26 0.03
N MET A 49 -11.69 8.20 -0.33
CA MET A 49 -10.24 8.21 -0.53
C MET A 49 -9.89 8.21 -2.02
N PRO A 50 -9.82 9.38 -2.69
CA PRO A 50 -9.51 9.43 -4.12
C PRO A 50 -8.05 9.06 -4.40
N LEU A 51 -7.80 8.62 -5.64
CA LEU A 51 -6.46 8.42 -6.17
C LEU A 51 -5.61 9.69 -6.06
N MET A 52 -4.33 9.52 -5.74
CA MET A 52 -3.36 10.62 -5.63
C MET A 52 -3.08 11.27 -6.98
N VAL A 53 -3.14 10.50 -8.06
CA VAL A 53 -2.94 10.98 -9.44
C VAL A 53 -4.03 10.37 -10.31
N THR A 54 -4.75 11.21 -11.06
CA THR A 54 -5.91 10.81 -11.88
C THR A 54 -5.55 10.41 -13.30
N ALA A 55 -4.34 10.74 -13.76
CA ALA A 55 -3.77 10.24 -15.01
C ALA A 55 -2.65 9.26 -14.66
N ASN A 56 -2.65 8.06 -15.25
CA ASN A 56 -1.55 7.11 -15.09
C ASN A 56 -0.27 7.78 -15.60
N GLY A 57 0.56 8.25 -14.67
CA GLY A 57 1.81 8.93 -14.95
C GLY A 57 2.82 7.97 -15.58
N THR A 58 4.07 8.41 -15.71
CA THR A 58 5.19 7.60 -16.25
C THR A 58 5.63 6.45 -15.32
N GLU A 59 4.78 6.05 -14.37
CA GLU A 59 5.07 4.96 -13.44
C GLU A 59 4.90 3.62 -14.16
N LYS A 60 5.89 2.74 -13.98
CA LYS A 60 6.05 1.51 -14.75
C LYS A 60 4.94 0.49 -14.46
N ASN A 61 4.52 0.41 -13.20
CA ASN A 61 3.64 -0.65 -12.71
C ASN A 61 2.19 -0.19 -12.45
N GLN A 62 1.93 1.10 -12.62
CA GLN A 62 0.66 1.80 -12.40
C GLN A 62 0.04 1.52 -11.02
N THR A 63 0.85 1.58 -9.96
CA THR A 63 0.36 1.34 -8.60
C THR A 63 -0.65 2.41 -8.19
N ALA A 64 -1.86 1.98 -7.83
CA ALA A 64 -3.02 2.83 -7.59
C ALA A 64 -3.02 3.46 -6.18
N PHE A 65 -2.09 4.39 -5.93
CA PHE A 65 -2.00 5.09 -4.65
C PHE A 65 -3.16 6.08 -4.45
N THR A 66 -3.72 6.12 -3.24
CA THR A 66 -4.63 7.18 -2.77
C THR A 66 -3.87 8.20 -1.95
N TYR A 67 -4.50 9.35 -1.64
CA TYR A 67 -3.94 10.24 -0.62
C TYR A 67 -3.90 9.54 0.74
N PRO A 68 -2.82 9.73 1.53
CA PRO A 68 -2.79 9.24 2.91
C PRO A 68 -3.86 9.96 3.73
N SER A 69 -4.53 9.24 4.63
CA SER A 69 -5.63 9.76 5.46
C SER A 69 -5.17 10.73 6.57
N ILE A 70 -4.02 11.39 6.43
CA ILE A 70 -3.53 12.37 7.40
C ILE A 70 -4.36 13.64 7.21
N THR A 71 -5.46 13.75 7.97
CA THR A 71 -6.10 15.03 8.23
C THR A 71 -5.13 15.82 9.12
N THR A 72 -4.53 16.88 8.58
CA THR A 72 -3.83 17.91 9.38
C THR A 72 -4.79 19.05 9.66
#